data_AF-A0A959UHA4-F1
#
_entry.id   AF-A0A959UHA4-F1
#
_cell.length_a   1.000
_cell.length_b   1.000
_cell.length_c   1.000
_cell.angle_alpha   90.00
_cell.angle_beta   90.00
_cell.angle_gamma   90.00
#
_symmetry.space_group_name_H-M   'P 1'
#
loop_
_entity.id
_entity.type
_entity.pdbx_description
1 polymer ?
#
loop_
_entity_poly.entity_id
_entity_poly.type
_entity_poly.pdbx_seq_one_letter_code
_entity_poly.pdbx_strand_id
1 'polypeptide(L)'
;GLDGTSVPTFSGEISQQLFVVIWHRNHLPVISAYPLIESGGTYTYDFTTAAAQAYGNNQSNLGSGKFGMYAGDMNADGFINDLDKTSTWQIESGQKGYLQIDVDFDGQADNQDKNDIWYFNRGKSAIIPGF
;
A
#
# COMPACT_ATOMS: atom_id res chain seq x y z
N GLY A 1 11.18 7.38 -14.19
CA GLY A 1 10.70 6.32 -15.09
C GLY A 1 9.58 5.56 -14.41
N LEU A 2 9.11 4.47 -15.02
CA LEU A 2 8.10 3.54 -14.47
C LEU A 2 8.68 2.12 -14.29
N ASP A 3 10.00 2.00 -14.33
CA ASP A 3 10.78 0.76 -14.29
C ASP A 3 11.17 0.33 -12.86
N GLY A 4 10.61 1.01 -11.85
CA GLY A 4 10.91 0.74 -10.44
C GLY A 4 12.32 1.15 -9.98
N THR A 5 13.14 1.78 -10.84
CA THR A 5 14.51 2.18 -10.51
C THR A 5 14.79 3.64 -10.84
N SER A 6 14.31 4.12 -11.98
CA SER A 6 14.47 5.50 -12.43
C SER A 6 13.49 6.42 -11.70
N VAL A 7 14.00 7.54 -11.15
CA VAL A 7 13.18 8.57 -10.46
C VAL A 7 11.99 9.01 -11.34
N PRO A 8 10.74 8.90 -10.84
CA PRO A 8 9.57 9.40 -11.55
C PRO A 8 9.64 10.92 -11.73
N THR A 9 9.25 11.40 -12.90
CA THR A 9 9.27 12.84 -13.23
C THR A 9 7.85 13.34 -13.40
N PHE A 10 7.52 14.44 -12.73
CA PHE A 10 6.23 15.11 -12.84
C PHE A 10 6.47 16.54 -13.33
N SER A 11 5.62 17.00 -14.24
CA SER A 11 5.62 18.39 -14.70
C SER A 11 4.70 19.22 -13.81
N GLY A 12 5.20 20.32 -13.26
CA GLY A 12 4.40 21.28 -12.52
C GLY A 12 5.26 22.15 -11.61
N GLU A 13 4.79 23.38 -11.36
CA GLU A 13 5.42 24.23 -10.35
C GLU A 13 4.87 23.85 -8.97
N ILE A 14 5.79 23.48 -8.06
CA ILE A 14 5.44 23.20 -6.67
C ILE A 14 5.62 24.48 -5.87
N SER A 15 4.50 25.10 -5.50
CA SER A 15 4.46 26.32 -4.68
C SER A 15 3.94 26.09 -3.26
N GLN A 16 3.48 24.86 -2.98
CA GLN A 16 2.93 24.44 -1.70
C GLN A 16 3.65 23.19 -1.19
N GLN A 17 3.29 22.73 0.00
CA GLN A 17 3.73 21.46 0.54
C GLN A 17 3.29 20.30 -0.37
N LEU A 18 4.25 19.47 -0.77
CA LEU A 18 4.01 18.29 -1.58
C LEU A 18 3.91 17.06 -0.66
N PHE A 19 2.88 16.24 -0.85
CA PHE A 19 2.71 14.95 -0.18
C PHE A 19 2.65 13.85 -1.23
N VAL A 20 3.12 12.65 -0.87
CA VAL A 20 3.09 11.49 -1.77
C VAL A 20 2.10 10.47 -1.26
N VAL A 21 1.29 9.93 -2.16
CA VAL A 21 0.43 8.79 -1.89
C VAL A 21 0.93 7.61 -2.69
N ILE A 22 1.06 6.47 -2.03
CA ILE A 22 1.36 5.18 -2.68
C ILE A 22 0.08 4.35 -2.67
N TRP A 23 -0.39 4.03 -3.87
CA TRP A 23 -1.51 3.13 -4.11
C TRP A 23 -0.98 1.81 -4.67
N HIS A 24 -1.37 0.72 -4.02
CA HIS A 24 -0.98 -0.62 -4.45
C HIS A 24 -2.22 -1.41 -4.89
N ARG A 25 -2.03 -2.43 -5.72
CA ARG A 25 -3.15 -3.23 -6.28
C ARG A 25 -4.01 -3.93 -5.23
N ASN A 26 -3.43 -4.23 -4.06
CA ASN A 26 -4.01 -5.13 -3.06
C ASN A 26 -3.50 -4.88 -1.61
N HIS A 27 -2.96 -3.70 -1.36
CA HIS A 27 -2.56 -3.24 -0.03
C HIS A 27 -3.21 -1.87 0.22
N LEU A 28 -3.51 -1.58 1.49
CA LEU A 28 -4.06 -0.28 1.87
C LEU A 28 -3.12 0.85 1.46
N PRO A 29 -3.61 1.87 0.75
CA PRO A 29 -2.79 3.01 0.35
C PRO A 29 -2.30 3.78 1.57
N VAL A 30 -1.13 4.40 1.41
CA VAL A 30 -0.51 5.26 2.43
C VAL A 30 -0.15 6.61 1.84
N ILE A 31 -0.37 7.67 2.61
CA ILE A 31 0.09 9.03 2.32
C ILE A 31 1.16 9.43 3.33
N SER A 32 2.16 10.20 2.90
CA SER A 32 3.18 10.74 3.79
C SER A 32 2.55 11.57 4.92
N ALA A 33 3.01 11.37 6.14
CA ALA A 33 2.56 12.16 7.29
C ALA A 33 3.10 13.60 7.26
N TYR A 34 4.23 13.78 6.58
CA TYR A 34 4.96 15.04 6.46
C TYR A 34 5.15 15.39 4.99
N PRO A 35 5.33 16.69 4.67
CA PRO A 35 5.66 17.09 3.31
C PRO A 35 7.01 16.54 2.88
N LEU A 36 7.13 16.26 1.59
CA LEU A 36 8.37 15.80 0.98
C LEU A 36 9.44 16.89 1.05
N ILE A 37 10.69 16.45 1.20
CA ILE A 37 11.84 17.34 1.22
C ILE A 37 12.43 17.39 -0.19
N GLU A 38 12.56 18.61 -0.71
CA GLU A 38 13.24 18.88 -1.97
C GLU A 38 14.75 19.01 -1.77
N SER A 39 15.51 18.38 -2.65
CA SER A 39 16.96 18.56 -2.74
C SER A 39 17.43 18.29 -4.17
N GLY A 40 17.98 19.32 -4.82
CA GLY A 40 18.59 19.20 -6.16
C GLY A 40 17.60 18.82 -7.26
N GLY A 41 16.36 19.31 -7.16
CA GLY A 41 15.26 19.03 -8.08
C GLY A 41 14.53 17.72 -7.80
N THR A 42 14.85 17.02 -6.71
CA THR A 42 14.24 15.73 -6.35
C THR A 42 13.52 15.83 -5.01
N TYR A 43 12.28 15.34 -4.95
CA TYR A 43 11.52 15.20 -3.71
C TYR A 43 11.66 13.77 -3.18
N THR A 44 11.98 13.62 -1.89
CA THR A 44 12.23 12.31 -1.28
C THR A 44 11.39 12.09 -0.03
N TYR A 45 11.04 10.82 0.23
CA TYR A 45 10.34 10.37 1.43
C TYR A 45 10.68 8.91 1.74
N ASP A 46 10.86 8.58 3.02
CA ASP A 46 11.08 7.20 3.48
C ASP A 46 9.98 6.77 4.44
N PHE A 47 9.07 5.96 3.93
CA PHE A 47 7.96 5.35 4.68
C PHE A 47 8.38 4.29 5.69
N THR A 48 9.62 3.80 5.63
CA THR A 48 9.99 2.53 6.27
C THR A 48 10.53 2.68 7.69
N THR A 49 10.74 3.91 8.17
CA THR A 49 11.47 4.16 9.43
C THR A 49 10.59 4.12 10.68
N ALA A 50 9.30 4.44 10.56
CA ALA A 50 8.33 4.42 11.64
C ALA A 50 6.91 4.40 11.07
N ALA A 51 5.94 3.83 11.80
CA ALA A 51 4.53 3.91 11.41
C ALA A 51 4.06 5.37 11.21
N ALA A 52 4.63 6.31 11.98
CA ALA A 52 4.35 7.73 11.90
C ALA A 52 4.82 8.41 10.60
N GLN A 53 5.52 7.71 9.71
CA GLN A 53 5.79 8.20 8.36
C GLN A 53 4.54 8.13 7.46
N ALA A 54 3.57 7.27 7.78
CA ALA A 54 2.25 7.34 7.16
C ALA A 54 1.30 8.19 8.01
N TYR A 55 0.50 9.02 7.35
CA TYR A 55 -0.55 9.77 8.02
C TYR A 55 -1.48 8.82 8.81
N GLY A 56 -1.82 9.21 10.05
CA GLY A 56 -2.62 8.38 10.95
C GLY A 56 -1.91 7.14 11.51
N ASN A 57 -0.59 7.02 11.35
CA ASN A 57 0.18 5.81 11.66
C ASN A 57 -0.30 4.57 10.90
N ASN A 58 -0.80 4.74 9.67
CA ASN A 58 -1.50 3.69 8.92
C ASN A 58 -0.56 2.72 8.21
N GLN A 59 0.35 2.10 8.96
CA GLN A 59 1.31 1.11 8.47
C GLN A 59 1.44 -0.07 9.44
N SER A 60 1.83 -1.22 8.89
CA SER A 60 2.19 -2.41 9.64
C SER A 60 3.67 -2.40 10.01
N ASN A 61 4.00 -2.93 11.20
CA ASN A 61 5.37 -3.21 11.59
C ASN A 61 5.79 -4.55 11.01
N LEU A 62 6.80 -4.54 10.13
CA LEU A 62 7.30 -5.72 9.43
C LEU A 62 8.44 -6.42 10.20
N GLY A 63 8.78 -5.93 11.40
CA GLY A 63 9.95 -6.36 12.16
C GLY A 63 11.21 -5.59 11.78
N SER A 64 12.29 -5.80 12.54
CA SER A 64 13.61 -5.20 12.29
C SER A 64 13.61 -3.67 12.13
N GLY A 65 12.64 -2.98 12.76
CA GLY A 65 12.49 -1.53 12.65
C GLY A 65 11.98 -1.04 11.30
N LYS A 66 11.36 -1.92 10.49
CA LYS A 66 10.79 -1.59 9.19
C LYS A 66 9.27 -1.58 9.21
N PHE A 67 8.70 -0.66 8.44
CA PHE A 67 7.26 -0.46 8.31
C PHE A 67 6.85 -0.53 6.84
N GLY A 68 5.63 -0.99 6.60
CA GLY A 68 5.05 -1.11 5.26
C GLY A 68 3.53 -1.02 5.26
N MET A 69 2.95 -1.10 4.07
CA MET A 69 1.50 -1.06 3.89
C MET A 69 0.84 -2.31 4.46
N TYR A 70 -0.40 -2.19 4.93
CA TYR A 70 -1.19 -3.35 5.30
C TYR A 70 -1.65 -4.09 4.03
N ALA A 71 -1.27 -5.36 3.91
CA ALA A 71 -1.72 -6.24 2.84
C ALA A 71 -3.14 -6.75 3.10
N GLY A 72 -3.95 -6.95 2.05
CA GLY A 72 -5.27 -7.56 2.16
C GLY A 72 -6.43 -6.75 1.59
N ASP A 73 -6.21 -5.56 1.05
CA ASP A 73 -7.24 -4.76 0.37
C ASP A 73 -7.44 -5.26 -1.06
N MET A 74 -7.94 -6.49 -1.19
CA MET A 74 -7.93 -7.26 -2.43
C MET A 74 -8.84 -6.67 -3.49
N ASN A 75 -9.88 -5.95 -3.12
CA ASN A 75 -10.75 -5.25 -4.08
C ASN A 75 -10.34 -3.78 -4.32
N ALA A 76 -9.28 -3.32 -3.65
CA ALA A 76 -8.75 -1.95 -3.71
C ALA A 76 -9.81 -0.87 -3.37
N ASP A 77 -10.70 -1.16 -2.42
CA ASP A 77 -11.72 -0.22 -1.94
C ASP A 77 -11.26 0.61 -0.73
N GLY A 78 -10.06 0.34 -0.21
CA GLY A 78 -9.50 1.01 0.95
C GLY A 78 -9.96 0.41 2.28
N PHE A 79 -10.62 -0.75 2.30
CA PHE A 79 -11.08 -1.43 3.50
C PHE A 79 -10.80 -2.93 3.43
N ILE A 80 -9.98 -3.43 4.36
CA ILE A 80 -9.75 -4.87 4.49
C ILE A 80 -10.95 -5.48 5.23
N ASN A 81 -11.90 -6.05 4.48
CA ASN A 81 -13.18 -6.50 5.02
C ASN A 81 -13.78 -7.65 4.19
N ASP A 82 -14.88 -8.26 4.66
CA ASP A 82 -15.44 -9.46 4.02
C ASP A 82 -15.85 -9.25 2.54
N LEU A 83 -15.99 -8.00 2.07
CA LEU A 83 -16.16 -7.68 0.65
C LEU A 83 -14.99 -8.19 -0.19
N ASP A 84 -13.74 -8.08 0.27
CA ASP A 84 -12.55 -8.64 -0.40
C ASP A 84 -12.76 -10.13 -0.78
N LYS A 85 -13.43 -10.86 0.11
CA LYS A 85 -13.71 -12.28 -0.11
C LYS A 85 -14.80 -12.50 -1.14
N THR A 86 -15.89 -11.75 -1.01
CA THR A 86 -17.06 -11.95 -1.85
C THR A 86 -16.92 -11.36 -3.25
N SER A 87 -16.16 -10.28 -3.42
CA SER A 87 -15.96 -9.62 -4.71
C SER A 87 -14.74 -10.14 -5.48
N THR A 88 -13.71 -10.65 -4.79
CA THR A 88 -12.42 -10.93 -5.43
C THR A 88 -11.92 -12.35 -5.12
N TRP A 89 -11.83 -12.74 -3.84
CA TRP A 89 -11.31 -14.07 -3.44
C TRP A 89 -12.00 -15.24 -4.13
N GLN A 90 -13.34 -15.24 -4.14
CA GLN A 90 -14.12 -16.34 -4.72
C GLN A 90 -13.90 -16.51 -6.23
N ILE A 91 -13.37 -15.49 -6.90
CA ILE A 91 -13.11 -15.48 -8.34
C ILE A 91 -11.70 -15.99 -8.64
N GLU A 92 -10.70 -15.54 -7.88
CA GLU A 92 -9.28 -15.77 -8.20
C GLU A 92 -8.62 -16.92 -7.40
N SER A 93 -9.28 -17.43 -6.35
CA SER A 93 -8.69 -18.48 -5.50
C SER A 93 -8.31 -19.74 -6.28
N GLY A 94 -7.07 -20.19 -6.06
CA GLY A 94 -6.45 -21.34 -6.71
C GLY A 94 -5.75 -21.02 -8.04
N GLN A 95 -5.84 -19.78 -8.53
CA GLN A 95 -5.16 -19.35 -9.75
C GLN A 95 -3.70 -18.95 -9.47
N LYS A 96 -2.91 -18.78 -10.54
CA LYS A 96 -1.52 -18.33 -10.48
C LYS A 96 -1.33 -17.09 -11.33
N GLY A 97 -0.40 -16.22 -10.93
CA GLY A 97 0.03 -15.06 -11.71
C GLY A 97 -0.19 -13.74 -10.98
N TYR A 98 -0.24 -12.65 -11.75
CA TYR A 98 -0.40 -11.30 -11.23
C TYR A 98 -1.88 -11.03 -10.89
N LEU A 99 -2.31 -11.46 -9.70
CA LEU A 99 -3.71 -11.48 -9.27
C LEU A 99 -3.96 -10.48 -8.14
N GLN A 100 -5.20 -10.04 -7.96
CA GLN A 100 -5.54 -9.11 -6.89
C GLN A 100 -5.38 -9.77 -5.52
N ILE A 101 -5.73 -11.05 -5.40
CA ILE A 101 -5.76 -11.73 -4.10
C ILE A 101 -4.42 -12.30 -3.64
N ASP A 102 -3.43 -12.34 -4.53
CA ASP A 102 -2.02 -12.69 -4.25
C ASP A 102 -1.36 -11.52 -3.50
N VAL A 103 -1.57 -11.48 -2.19
CA VAL A 103 -1.19 -10.36 -1.30
C VAL A 103 0.18 -10.56 -0.66
N ASP A 104 0.75 -11.77 -0.72
CA ASP A 104 2.15 -12.01 -0.36
C ASP A 104 3.13 -11.95 -1.54
N PHE A 105 2.61 -11.91 -2.78
CA PHE A 105 3.36 -11.86 -4.03
C PHE A 105 4.21 -13.09 -4.31
N ASP A 106 3.82 -14.26 -3.82
CA ASP A 106 4.48 -15.51 -4.15
C ASP A 106 4.05 -16.06 -5.53
N GLY A 107 3.02 -15.45 -6.14
CA GLY A 107 2.49 -15.78 -7.46
C GLY A 107 1.42 -16.88 -7.45
N GLN A 108 1.02 -17.36 -6.27
CA GLN A 108 -0.04 -18.31 -6.04
C GLN A 108 -1.13 -17.70 -5.18
N ALA A 109 -2.30 -17.47 -5.79
CA ALA A 109 -3.46 -16.97 -5.09
C ALA A 109 -4.14 -18.10 -4.30
N ASP A 110 -3.83 -18.27 -3.02
CA ASP A 110 -4.32 -19.40 -2.22
C ASP A 110 -4.55 -19.09 -0.74
N ASN A 111 -4.99 -20.10 0.02
CA ASN A 111 -5.37 -19.92 1.43
C ASN A 111 -4.32 -19.25 2.33
N GLN A 112 -3.02 -19.27 1.99
CA GLN A 112 -1.98 -18.57 2.74
C GLN A 112 -2.23 -17.05 2.74
N ASP A 113 -2.53 -16.46 1.58
CA ASP A 113 -2.93 -15.05 1.44
C ASP A 113 -4.05 -14.65 2.42
N LYS A 114 -5.06 -15.51 2.54
CA LYS A 114 -6.22 -15.23 3.39
C LYS A 114 -5.94 -15.48 4.86
N ASN A 115 -5.37 -16.64 5.18
CA ASN A 115 -5.28 -17.11 6.56
C ASN A 115 -4.11 -16.44 7.31
N ASP A 116 -3.02 -16.17 6.61
CA ASP A 116 -1.78 -15.71 7.22
C ASP A 116 -1.64 -14.17 7.15
N ILE A 117 -2.37 -13.52 6.23
CA ILE A 117 -2.28 -12.07 6.01
C ILE A 117 -3.63 -11.38 6.17
N TRP A 118 -4.58 -11.61 5.25
CA TRP A 118 -5.86 -10.88 5.25
C TRP A 118 -6.59 -10.99 6.60
N TYR A 119 -6.58 -12.19 7.21
CA TYR A 119 -7.28 -12.46 8.47
C TYR A 119 -6.83 -11.55 9.61
N PHE A 120 -5.52 -11.31 9.73
CA PHE A 120 -4.94 -10.48 10.79
C PHE A 120 -5.11 -8.98 10.51
N ASN A 121 -5.27 -8.60 9.25
CA ASN A 121 -5.46 -7.20 8.84
C ASN A 121 -6.94 -6.81 8.67
N ARG A 122 -7.88 -7.73 8.86
CA ARG A 122 -9.32 -7.44 8.77
C ARG A 122 -9.74 -6.32 9.73
N GLY A 123 -10.50 -5.37 9.20
CA GLY A 123 -10.99 -4.19 9.91
C GLY A 123 -10.05 -2.99 9.84
N LYS A 124 -8.91 -3.10 9.14
CA LYS A 124 -8.07 -1.94 8.79
C LYS A 124 -8.65 -1.23 7.57
N SER A 125 -8.43 0.08 7.50
CA SER A 125 -8.83 0.92 6.37
C SER A 125 -7.75 1.93 6.02
N ALA A 126 -7.81 2.46 4.80
CA ALA A 126 -7.00 3.57 4.37
C ALA A 126 -7.30 4.83 5.22
N ILE A 127 -6.30 5.69 5.39
CA ILE A 127 -6.45 7.00 6.02
C ILE A 127 -5.78 8.03 5.11
N ILE A 128 -6.52 8.47 4.09
CA ILE A 128 -6.05 9.44 3.10
C ILE A 128 -6.93 10.70 3.19
N PRO A 129 -6.40 11.87 3.58
CA PRO A 129 -7.20 13.08 3.62
C PRO A 129 -7.82 13.42 2.26
N GLY A 130 -9.13 13.67 2.25
CA GLY A 130 -9.85 14.09 1.04
C GLY A 130 -10.36 12.96 0.15
N PHE A 131 -10.20 11.69 0.58
CA PHE A 131 -10.74 10.50 -0.07
C PHE A 131 -11.39 9.57 0.96
#